data_AF-A0A0F9B344-F1
#
_entry.id   AF-A0A0F9B344-F1
#
_cell.length_a   1.000
_cell.length_b   1.000
_cell.length_c   1.000
_cell.angle_alpha   90.00
_cell.angle_beta   90.00
_cell.angle_gamma   90.00
#
_symmetry.space_group_name_H-M   'P 1'
#
loop_
_entity.id
_entity.type
_entity.pdbx_description
1 polymer ?
#
loop_
_entity_poly.entity_id
_entity_poly.type
_entity_poly.pdbx_seq_one_letter_code
_entity_poly.pdbx_strand_id
1 'polypeptide(L)'
;SNLAFDKSQAIFAASIIKPTLVRRIANELPGIGWERSVAVAAKFSSVAAMMSATQKDWTEIEGIGSKIAKEVKRALSGWGEHAV
;
A
#
# COMPACT_ATOMS: atom_id res chain seq x y z
N SER A 1 -17.81 -38.11 8.11
CA SER A 1 -17.93 -36.65 8.25
C SER A 1 -16.63 -36.13 8.82
N ASN A 2 -15.77 -35.55 7.99
CA ASN A 2 -14.49 -34.97 8.42
C ASN A 2 -14.23 -33.72 7.57
N LEU A 3 -15.07 -32.70 7.75
CA LEU A 3 -14.78 -31.32 7.35
C LEU A 3 -14.00 -30.67 8.49
N ALA A 4 -12.74 -31.07 8.65
CA ALA A 4 -11.80 -30.28 9.45
C ALA A 4 -11.42 -29.08 8.59
N PHE A 5 -12.13 -27.96 8.76
CA PHE A 5 -11.72 -26.67 8.22
C PHE A 5 -10.38 -26.30 8.87
N ASP A 6 -9.31 -26.43 8.08
CA ASP A 6 -7.98 -25.95 8.46
C ASP A 6 -8.04 -24.43 8.66
N LYS A 7 -7.95 -24.00 9.92
CA LYS A 7 -8.00 -22.59 10.32
C LYS A 7 -6.68 -21.85 10.07
N SER A 8 -5.65 -22.52 9.55
CA SER A 8 -4.36 -21.88 9.27
C SER A 8 -4.39 -20.88 8.10
N GLN A 9 -5.43 -20.92 7.27
CA GLN A 9 -5.63 -20.03 6.11
C GLN A 9 -6.32 -18.68 6.46
N ALA A 10 -6.67 -18.44 7.73
CA ALA A 10 -7.58 -17.36 8.13
C ALA A 10 -6.97 -15.95 8.26
N ILE A 11 -5.84 -15.65 7.61
CA ILE A 11 -5.30 -14.27 7.54
C ILE A 11 -5.35 -13.72 6.09
N PHE A 12 -5.62 -14.58 5.10
CA PHE A 12 -5.85 -14.19 3.70
C PHE A 12 -7.33 -13.99 3.34
N ALA A 13 -8.22 -14.03 4.34
CA ALA A 13 -9.63 -13.78 4.09
C ALA A 13 -9.80 -12.33 3.63
N ALA A 14 -10.29 -12.15 2.40
CA ALA A 14 -10.84 -10.90 1.91
C ALA A 14 -11.72 -10.29 3.01
N SER A 15 -11.18 -9.31 3.72
CA SER A 15 -11.87 -8.68 4.82
C SER A 15 -13.15 -8.06 4.27
N ILE A 16 -14.30 -8.48 4.78
CA ILE A 16 -15.62 -7.92 4.44
C ILE A 16 -15.73 -6.45 4.89
N ILE A 17 -14.73 -5.94 5.60
CA ILE A 17 -14.62 -4.55 6.01
C ILE A 17 -14.21 -3.69 4.82
N LYS A 18 -15.00 -2.65 4.54
CA LYS A 18 -14.71 -1.67 3.50
C LYS A 18 -13.29 -1.11 3.66
N PRO A 19 -12.43 -1.22 2.62
CA PRO A 19 -11.09 -0.66 2.65
C PRO A 19 -11.08 0.85 2.91
N THR A 20 -10.11 1.31 3.70
CA THR A 20 -9.88 2.75 3.90
C THR A 20 -9.57 3.45 2.58
N LEU A 21 -9.75 4.77 2.53
CA LEU A 21 -9.38 5.53 1.33
C LEU A 21 -7.88 5.43 1.04
N VAL A 22 -7.04 5.48 2.08
CA VAL A 22 -5.59 5.31 1.96
C VAL A 22 -5.25 3.97 1.31
N ARG A 23 -5.86 2.86 1.77
CA ARG A 23 -5.62 1.53 1.21
C ARG A 23 -6.00 1.46 -0.28
N ARG A 24 -7.16 2.02 -0.64
CA ARG A 24 -7.64 2.03 -2.03
C ARG A 24 -6.71 2.80 -2.95
N ILE A 25 -6.25 3.99 -2.53
CA ILE A 25 -5.29 4.76 -3.33
C ILE A 25 -3.94 4.05 -3.39
N ALA A 26 -3.45 3.54 -2.26
CA ALA A 26 -2.17 2.85 -2.20
C ALA A 26 -2.12 1.63 -3.13
N ASN A 27 -3.22 0.89 -3.27
CA ASN A 27 -3.33 -0.24 -4.19
C ASN A 27 -3.02 0.13 -5.65
N GLU A 28 -3.34 1.36 -6.06
CA GLU A 28 -3.13 1.85 -7.42
C GLU A 28 -1.72 2.40 -7.65
N LEU A 29 -0.87 2.43 -6.61
CA LEU A 29 0.49 2.95 -6.73
C LEU A 29 1.45 1.89 -7.31
N PRO A 30 2.45 2.32 -8.11
CA PRO A 30 3.41 1.40 -8.72
C PRO A 30 4.09 0.51 -7.68
N GLY A 31 4.04 -0.81 -7.91
CA GLY A 31 4.73 -1.78 -7.06
C GLY A 31 4.12 -2.01 -5.68
N ILE A 32 2.92 -1.49 -5.38
CA ILE A 32 2.25 -1.73 -4.09
C ILE A 32 1.29 -2.93 -4.18
N GLY A 33 0.20 -2.80 -4.95
CA GLY A 33 -0.82 -3.85 -5.04
C GLY A 33 -1.58 -4.10 -3.73
N TRP A 34 -2.43 -5.13 -3.72
CA TRP A 34 -3.45 -5.32 -2.69
C TRP A 34 -2.86 -5.66 -1.32
N GLU A 35 -1.82 -6.49 -1.30
CA GLU A 35 -1.18 -6.99 -0.09
C GLU A 35 -0.40 -5.88 0.60
N ARG A 36 0.47 -5.17 -0.14
CA ARG A 36 1.30 -4.09 0.44
C ARG A 36 0.46 -2.87 0.79
N SER A 37 -0.70 -2.66 0.14
CA SER A 37 -1.61 -1.55 0.48
C SER A 37 -2.08 -1.59 1.94
N VAL A 38 -2.11 -2.78 2.56
CA VAL A 38 -2.44 -2.94 3.99
C VAL A 38 -1.37 -2.27 4.86
N ALA A 39 -0.10 -2.55 4.60
CA ALA A 39 1.01 -1.99 5.35
C ALA A 39 1.09 -0.45 5.16
N VAL A 40 0.83 0.03 3.94
CA VAL A 40 0.73 1.48 3.66
C VAL A 40 -0.40 2.13 4.47
N ALA A 41 -1.59 1.50 4.51
CA ALA A 41 -2.73 2.01 5.27
C ALA A 41 -2.53 1.93 6.79
N ALA A 42 -1.68 1.04 7.28
CA ALA A 42 -1.29 0.98 8.68
C ALA A 42 -0.28 2.08 9.06
N LYS A 43 0.61 2.47 8.12
CA LYS A 43 1.62 3.53 8.33
C LYS A 43 1.01 4.94 8.28
N PHE A 44 0.11 5.20 7.33
CA PHE A 44 -0.43 6.54 7.10
C PHE A 44 -1.89 6.66 7.53
N SER A 45 -2.14 7.58 8.47
CA SER A 45 -3.49 7.84 9.01
C SER A 45 -4.42 8.57 8.05
N SER A 46 -3.89 9.22 7.02
CA SER A 46 -4.66 9.98 6.03
C SER A 46 -3.96 10.04 4.67
N VAL A 47 -4.74 10.37 3.64
CA VAL A 47 -4.19 10.59 2.28
C VAL A 47 -3.20 11.75 2.28
N ALA A 48 -3.49 12.83 3.00
CA ALA A 48 -2.58 13.97 3.11
C ALA A 48 -1.24 13.56 3.74
N ALA A 49 -1.24 12.76 4.80
CA ALA A 49 -0.01 12.24 5.40
C ALA A 49 0.77 11.35 4.41
N MET A 50 0.08 10.48 3.68
CA MET A 50 0.68 9.61 2.66
C MET A 50 1.32 10.41 1.51
N MET A 51 0.68 11.49 1.04
CA MET A 51 1.20 12.33 -0.04
C MET A 51 2.43 13.14 0.39
N SER A 52 2.39 13.68 1.61
CA SER A 52 3.47 14.49 2.18
C SER A 52 4.67 13.68 2.66
N ALA A 53 4.53 12.37 2.81
CA ALA A 53 5.60 11.47 3.23
C ALA A 53 6.83 11.56 2.30
N THR A 54 8.03 11.53 2.88
CA THR A 54 9.31 11.51 2.17
C THR A 54 9.59 10.11 1.61
N GLN A 55 10.52 10.00 0.65
CA GLN A 55 10.94 8.68 0.15
C GLN A 55 11.46 7.77 1.28
N LYS A 56 12.10 8.34 2.30
CA LYS A 56 12.58 7.59 3.48
C LYS A 56 11.40 6.98 4.26
N ASP A 57 10.34 7.74 4.49
CA ASP A 57 9.15 7.25 5.20
C ASP A 57 8.51 6.06 4.48
N TRP A 58 8.54 6.04 3.14
CA TRP A 58 8.06 4.92 2.34
C TRP A 58 8.94 3.68 2.46
N THR A 59 10.26 3.84 2.62
CA THR A 59 11.17 2.69 2.80
C THR A 59 11.09 2.03 4.18
N GLU A 60 10.43 2.66 5.14
CA GLU A 60 10.17 2.07 6.47
C GLU A 60 9.02 1.06 6.45
N ILE A 61 8.30 0.95 5.34
CA ILE A 61 7.20 0.00 5.16
C ILE A 61 7.79 -1.32 4.65
N GLU A 62 7.50 -2.42 5.35
CA GLU A 62 7.98 -3.74 4.98
C GLU A 62 7.59 -4.10 3.53
N GLY A 63 8.58 -4.57 2.76
CA GLY A 63 8.40 -4.91 1.35
C GLY A 63 8.44 -3.71 0.38
N ILE A 64 8.68 -2.48 0.86
CA ILE A 64 8.88 -1.29 0.01
C ILE A 64 10.35 -0.87 0.04
N GLY A 65 11.09 -1.29 -0.98
CA GLY A 65 12.49 -0.87 -1.18
C GLY A 65 12.62 0.53 -1.79
N SER A 66 13.85 1.03 -1.84
CA SER A 66 14.19 2.37 -2.37
C SER A 66 13.67 2.63 -3.79
N LYS A 67 13.68 1.61 -4.65
CA LYS A 67 13.12 1.67 -6.01
C LYS A 67 11.61 1.95 -6.00
N ILE A 68 10.85 1.15 -5.26
CA ILE A 68 9.38 1.29 -5.17
C ILE A 68 9.04 2.65 -4.53
N ALA A 69 9.73 3.01 -3.45
CA ALA A 69 9.54 4.31 -2.79
C ALA A 69 9.76 5.50 -3.75
N LYS A 70 10.78 5.43 -4.62
CA LYS A 70 11.02 6.45 -5.65
C LYS A 70 9.89 6.53 -6.67
N GLU A 71 9.44 5.39 -7.19
CA GLU A 71 8.35 5.31 -8.18
C GLU A 71 7.03 5.83 -7.61
N VAL A 72 6.73 5.47 -6.36
CA VAL A 72 5.56 5.98 -5.61
C VAL A 72 5.62 7.50 -5.47
N LYS A 73 6.76 8.06 -5.03
CA LYS A 73 6.89 9.52 -4.89
C LYS A 73 6.72 10.23 -6.22
N ARG A 74 7.28 9.68 -7.31
CA ARG A 74 7.10 10.21 -8.66
C ARG A 74 5.63 10.24 -9.07
N ALA A 75 4.90 9.14 -8.81
CA ALA A 75 3.47 9.06 -9.11
C ALA A 75 2.64 10.06 -8.30
N LEU A 76 2.95 10.24 -7.02
CA LEU A 76 2.20 11.13 -6.12
C LEU A 76 2.51 12.62 -6.31
N SER A 77 3.70 12.98 -6.77
CA SER A 77 4.08 14.39 -6.99
C SER A 77 3.64 14.92 -8.36
N GLY A 78 3.14 14.07 -9.26
CA GLY A 78 2.75 14.47 -10.62
C GLY A 78 3.93 14.73 -11.57
N TRP A 79 5.17 14.45 -11.16
CA TRP A 79 6.35 14.63 -12.02
C TRP A 79 6.59 13.41 -12.90
N GLY A 80 5.74 13.24 -13.92
CA GLY A 80 6.03 12.42 -15.09
C GLY A 80 6.51 13.31 -16.24
N GLU A 81 7.77 13.16 -16.67
CA GLU A 81 8.34 13.33 -18.04
C GLU A 81 7.62 14.17 -19.12
N HIS A 82 6.93 15.26 -18.78
CA HIS A 82 6.40 16.28 -19.69
C HIS A 82 6.66 17.70 -19.17
N ALA A 83 7.84 17.92 -18.59
CA ALA A 83 8.40 19.28 -18.53
C ALA A 83 9.07 19.55 -19.88
N VAL A 84 8.28 20.07 -20.82
CA VAL A 84 8.74 20.77 -22.03
C VAL A 84 9.09 22.20 -21.65
#